data_AF-A0A955YXD3-F1
#
_entry.id   AF-A0A955YXD3-F1
#
_cell.length_a   1.000
_cell.length_b   1.000
_cell.length_c   1.000
_cell.angle_alpha   90.00
_cell.angle_beta   90.00
_cell.angle_gamma   90.00
#
_symmetry.space_group_name_H-M   'P 1'
#
loop_
_entity.id
_entity.type
_entity.pdbx_description
1 polymer ?
#
loop_
_entity_poly.entity_id
_entity_poly.type
_entity_poly.pdbx_seq_one_letter_code
_entity_poly.pdbx_strand_id
1 'polypeptide(L)'
;MRPRNKVLVALAAPACVTAALFACADDPHRRTTADQVNVGGGACEAKAGALPAPDCDNSDKSCAPTPGCTIDEAACGSKSTCLPLADNKGKDVLDFRIRRLNVAAPEALAASFIQTTVVTANIDFNEPRCGELGKGLFTWLMRVDRKNGQLITGGAPPLPGAISSGFCFARFDSNGIPIDPITLKIEESGGKLRTTEKKKVNIPIFLSEALSSAIVLPITDVTVEGVSISDDGNCIGSLNPAALASNCSDDPSACSKWNTSGALGGFITLEEADEVFVKDLNRSLCVVLSRDQADPEGKCPREGGKIKFKGDYCSTDRQAGSCQDAVWMAATFAASAVKVIDGADTEGCRPRATTDAGADAGADAGDTDAGDAATD
;
A
#
# COMPACT_ATOMS: atom_id res chain seq x y z
N MET A 1 45.93 -70.98 33.41
CA MET A 1 46.02 -70.02 34.54
C MET A 1 44.85 -69.05 34.46
N ARG A 2 44.25 -68.76 35.63
CA ARG A 2 43.13 -67.84 35.97
C ARG A 2 43.17 -66.44 35.29
N PRO A 3 42.13 -65.55 35.39
CA PRO A 3 40.68 -65.73 35.63
C PRO A 3 39.72 -64.69 34.94
N ARG A 4 38.40 -64.98 35.01
CA ARG A 4 37.20 -64.15 35.37
C ARG A 4 36.85 -62.76 34.75
N ASN A 5 35.51 -62.60 34.65
CA ASN A 5 34.65 -61.40 34.78
C ASN A 5 34.48 -60.53 33.52
N LYS A 6 33.33 -59.89 33.21
CA LYS A 6 31.95 -59.80 33.72
C LYS A 6 31.15 -59.02 32.63
N VAL A 7 29.86 -59.37 32.49
CA VAL A 7 28.67 -58.51 32.31
C VAL A 7 28.83 -57.12 31.63
N LEU A 8 28.08 -56.85 30.55
CA LEU A 8 26.93 -55.91 30.56
C LEU A 8 26.27 -55.79 29.17
N VAL A 9 24.95 -55.97 29.16
CA VAL A 9 24.04 -55.56 28.10
C VAL A 9 23.82 -54.05 28.23
N ALA A 10 23.91 -53.31 27.13
CA ALA A 10 23.29 -51.98 27.01
C ALA A 10 22.86 -51.76 25.55
N LEU A 11 21.54 -51.66 25.35
CA LEU A 11 20.93 -51.14 24.13
C LEU A 11 21.39 -49.69 23.93
N ALA A 12 22.03 -49.41 22.79
CA ALA A 12 22.18 -48.05 22.30
C ALA A 12 21.02 -47.76 21.34
N ALA A 13 20.07 -46.96 21.81
CA ALA A 13 19.00 -46.39 20.99
C ALA A 13 19.58 -45.36 19.99
N PRO A 14 18.99 -45.20 18.80
CA PRO A 14 19.42 -44.21 17.84
C PRO A 14 19.13 -42.78 18.32
N ALA A 15 20.12 -41.92 18.12
CA ALA A 15 20.08 -40.50 18.38
C ALA A 15 19.22 -39.73 17.36
N CYS A 16 18.62 -38.65 17.86
CA CYS A 16 18.29 -37.40 17.14
C CYS A 16 17.50 -37.49 15.82
N VAL A 17 16.19 -37.30 15.92
CA VAL A 17 15.47 -36.29 15.12
C VAL A 17 14.39 -35.67 16.01
N THR A 18 14.75 -34.68 16.84
CA THR A 18 13.75 -33.76 17.38
C THR A 18 13.38 -32.83 16.23
N ALA A 19 12.30 -33.18 15.53
CA ALA A 19 11.62 -32.26 14.65
C ALA A 19 11.18 -31.06 15.50
N ALA A 20 11.91 -29.95 15.38
CA ALA A 20 11.42 -28.66 15.81
C ALA A 20 10.23 -28.33 14.90
N LEU A 21 9.06 -28.81 15.29
CA LEU A 21 7.78 -28.23 14.90
C LEU A 21 7.80 -26.80 15.45
N PHE A 22 8.40 -25.89 14.69
CA PHE A 22 8.00 -24.50 14.78
C PHE A 22 6.53 -24.49 14.40
N ALA A 23 5.68 -24.52 15.42
CA ALA A 23 4.32 -24.07 15.33
C ALA A 23 4.40 -22.62 14.87
N CYS A 24 4.36 -22.41 13.55
CA CYS A 24 3.79 -21.19 13.01
C CYS A 24 2.39 -21.15 13.61
N ALA A 25 2.17 -20.27 14.60
CA ALA A 25 0.85 -20.01 15.11
C ALA A 25 -0.06 -19.81 13.90
N ASP A 26 -1.18 -20.54 13.86
CA ASP A 26 -2.22 -20.37 12.85
C ASP A 26 -2.64 -18.90 12.87
N ASP A 27 -2.09 -18.11 11.96
CA ASP A 27 -2.63 -16.79 11.66
C ASP A 27 -4.04 -17.05 11.10
N PRO A 28 -5.11 -16.64 11.82
CA PRO A 28 -6.49 -16.89 11.41
C PRO A 28 -6.81 -16.30 10.01
N HIS A 29 -5.91 -15.50 9.43
CA HIS A 29 -6.02 -14.94 8.10
C HIS A 29 -5.25 -15.71 7.00
N ARG A 30 -4.56 -16.82 7.30
CA ARG A 30 -3.50 -17.36 6.42
C ARG A 30 -3.79 -18.69 5.71
N ARG A 31 -5.05 -19.16 5.63
CA ARG A 31 -5.36 -20.39 4.86
C ARG A 31 -6.38 -20.11 3.76
N THR A 32 -5.89 -19.97 2.53
CA THR A 32 -6.70 -20.06 1.31
C THR A 32 -6.30 -21.25 0.46
N THR A 33 -7.29 -21.88 -0.17
CA THR A 33 -7.08 -22.88 -1.22
C THR A 33 -6.92 -22.18 -2.57
N ALA A 34 -6.26 -22.84 -3.54
CA ALA A 34 -6.06 -22.28 -4.87
C ALA A 34 -7.39 -21.88 -5.58
N ASP A 35 -8.50 -22.54 -5.21
CA ASP A 35 -9.82 -22.28 -5.78
C ASP A 35 -10.42 -20.92 -5.36
N GLN A 36 -10.04 -20.39 -4.19
CA GLN A 36 -10.55 -19.10 -3.70
C GLN A 36 -9.92 -17.88 -4.40
N VAL A 37 -8.82 -18.08 -5.14
CA VAL A 37 -8.15 -17.01 -5.91
C VAL A 37 -8.90 -16.70 -7.22
N ASN A 38 -9.80 -17.59 -7.67
CA ASN A 38 -10.41 -17.55 -9.01
C ASN A 38 -11.90 -17.14 -9.04
N VAL A 39 -12.47 -16.63 -7.94
CA VAL A 39 -13.85 -16.12 -7.93
C VAL A 39 -13.84 -14.64 -8.37
N GLY A 40 -14.58 -14.32 -9.43
CA GLY A 40 -14.54 -13.05 -10.17
C GLY A 40 -14.78 -11.76 -9.37
N GLY A 41 -14.43 -10.63 -9.98
CA GLY A 41 -14.48 -9.28 -9.39
C GLY A 41 -15.88 -8.83 -8.95
N GLY A 42 -15.95 -7.99 -7.92
CA GLY A 42 -17.21 -7.49 -7.36
C GLY A 42 -17.92 -6.47 -8.24
N ALA A 43 -19.07 -5.95 -7.77
CA ALA A 43 -19.93 -5.04 -8.51
C ALA A 43 -19.27 -3.71 -8.93
N CYS A 44 -18.14 -3.32 -8.31
CA CYS A 44 -17.34 -2.22 -8.80
C CYS A 44 -16.33 -2.70 -9.85
N GLU A 45 -16.59 -2.34 -11.10
CA GLU A 45 -15.71 -2.64 -12.23
C GLU A 45 -15.22 -1.36 -12.90
N ALA A 46 -14.02 -1.43 -13.46
CA ALA A 46 -13.46 -0.39 -14.31
C ALA A 46 -12.88 -1.01 -15.58
N LYS A 47 -13.16 -0.39 -16.73
CA LYS A 47 -12.50 -0.76 -17.98
C LYS A 47 -11.05 -0.28 -17.96
N ALA A 48 -10.17 -0.96 -18.69
CA ALA A 48 -8.80 -0.50 -18.87
C ALA A 48 -8.76 0.96 -19.36
N GLY A 49 -7.96 1.80 -18.69
CA GLY A 49 -7.85 3.24 -18.97
C GLY A 49 -8.98 4.11 -18.39
N ALA A 50 -9.96 3.54 -17.71
CA ALA A 50 -11.07 4.26 -17.09
C ALA A 50 -11.06 4.15 -15.57
N LEU A 51 -11.53 5.19 -14.88
CA LEU A 51 -11.79 5.13 -13.44
C LEU A 51 -13.20 4.60 -13.17
N PRO A 52 -13.41 3.84 -12.08
CA PRO A 52 -14.76 3.49 -11.64
C PRO A 52 -15.53 4.74 -11.16
N ALA A 53 -16.85 4.62 -11.01
CA ALA A 53 -17.66 5.64 -10.37
C ALA A 53 -17.17 5.86 -8.93
N PRO A 54 -16.94 7.11 -8.45
CA PRO A 54 -16.31 7.39 -7.15
C PRO A 54 -16.98 6.79 -5.91
N ASP A 55 -18.26 6.43 -6.02
CA ASP A 55 -19.14 5.86 -4.99
C ASP A 55 -19.44 4.37 -5.20
N CYS A 56 -18.71 3.70 -6.10
CA CYS A 56 -18.85 2.27 -6.28
C CYS A 56 -18.24 1.50 -5.08
N ASP A 57 -18.82 0.33 -4.81
CA ASP A 57 -18.28 -0.66 -3.89
C ASP A 57 -18.62 -2.07 -4.39
N ASN A 58 -17.94 -3.07 -3.84
CA ASN A 58 -18.06 -4.48 -4.25
C ASN A 58 -19.13 -5.26 -3.46
N SER A 59 -19.98 -4.58 -2.68
CA SER A 59 -20.98 -5.24 -1.84
C SER A 59 -22.34 -5.37 -2.52
N ASP A 60 -23.14 -6.32 -2.05
CA ASP A 60 -24.52 -6.54 -2.48
C ASP A 60 -25.50 -5.49 -1.90
N LYS A 61 -25.02 -4.60 -1.02
CA LYS A 61 -25.81 -3.58 -0.31
C LYS A 61 -27.01 -4.17 0.43
N SER A 62 -26.81 -5.34 1.04
CA SER A 62 -27.87 -6.20 1.59
C SER A 62 -27.92 -6.26 3.12
N CYS A 63 -27.09 -5.50 3.82
CA CYS A 63 -27.07 -5.48 5.28
C CYS A 63 -28.34 -4.87 5.88
N ALA A 64 -28.92 -5.57 6.86
CA ALA A 64 -29.90 -4.98 7.75
C ALA A 64 -29.18 -4.05 8.74
N PRO A 65 -29.76 -2.89 9.09
CA PRO A 65 -29.18 -2.01 10.10
C PRO A 65 -29.22 -2.70 11.47
N THR A 66 -28.12 -3.36 11.82
CA THR A 66 -27.87 -3.86 13.17
C THR A 66 -27.13 -2.81 13.98
N PRO A 67 -27.42 -2.66 15.29
CA PRO A 67 -26.56 -1.88 16.16
C PRO A 67 -25.13 -2.43 16.09
N GLY A 68 -24.23 -1.67 15.46
CA GLY A 68 -22.83 -2.03 15.39
C GLY A 68 -22.14 -1.98 16.75
N CYS A 69 -20.87 -2.33 16.79
CA CYS A 69 -20.08 -2.24 18.01
C CYS A 69 -19.95 -0.79 18.52
N THR A 70 -19.57 -0.65 19.79
CA THR A 70 -19.30 0.66 20.40
C THR A 70 -18.00 1.22 19.85
N ILE A 71 -18.04 2.44 19.31
CA ILE A 71 -16.88 3.21 18.89
C ILE A 71 -16.56 4.26 19.96
N ASP A 72 -15.30 4.35 20.37
CA ASP A 72 -14.77 5.41 21.21
C ASP A 72 -14.60 6.70 20.39
N GLU A 73 -15.67 7.49 20.26
CA GLU A 73 -15.66 8.71 19.45
C GLU A 73 -14.64 9.77 19.94
N ALA A 74 -14.20 9.69 21.20
CA ALA A 74 -13.17 10.60 21.71
C ALA A 74 -11.77 10.24 21.19
N ALA A 75 -11.48 8.95 21.02
CA ALA A 75 -10.21 8.47 20.47
C ALA A 75 -10.22 8.39 18.94
N CYS A 76 -11.38 8.12 18.34
CA CYS A 76 -11.51 7.70 16.93
C CYS A 76 -12.21 8.73 16.03
N GLY A 77 -12.76 9.81 16.59
CA GLY A 77 -13.62 10.73 15.88
C GLY A 77 -15.06 10.23 15.76
N SER A 78 -15.95 11.06 15.19
CA SER A 78 -17.38 10.73 15.21
C SER A 78 -17.75 9.60 14.25
N LYS A 79 -18.54 8.65 14.75
CA LYS A 79 -19.14 7.54 13.97
C LYS A 79 -20.27 7.99 13.05
N SER A 80 -20.75 9.23 13.21
CA SER A 80 -21.74 9.84 12.31
C SER A 80 -21.12 10.39 11.02
N THR A 81 -19.79 10.44 10.93
CA THR A 81 -19.06 10.96 9.78
C THR A 81 -18.18 9.86 9.17
N CYS A 82 -16.86 10.00 9.21
CA CYS A 82 -15.88 9.07 8.67
C CYS A 82 -14.75 8.73 9.67
N LEU A 83 -14.99 8.90 10.98
CA LEU A 83 -13.98 8.69 12.02
C LEU A 83 -12.68 9.50 11.77
N PRO A 84 -12.77 10.84 11.68
CA PRO A 84 -11.60 11.69 11.50
C PRO A 84 -10.75 11.72 12.78
N LEU A 85 -9.44 11.56 12.64
CA LEU A 85 -8.45 11.61 13.74
C LEU A 85 -7.78 12.98 13.88
N ALA A 86 -8.14 13.92 13.00
CA ALA A 86 -7.75 15.32 13.05
C ALA A 86 -8.90 16.19 12.55
N ASP A 87 -8.77 17.50 12.71
CA ASP A 87 -9.73 18.47 12.18
C ASP A 87 -9.09 19.33 11.09
N ASN A 88 -9.70 19.34 9.92
CA ASN A 88 -9.33 20.09 8.73
C ASN A 88 -10.17 21.37 8.55
N LYS A 89 -11.15 21.61 9.42
CA LYS A 89 -12.09 22.73 9.29
C LYS A 89 -11.37 24.08 9.19
N GLY A 90 -11.65 24.81 8.12
CA GLY A 90 -11.11 26.14 7.87
C GLY A 90 -9.62 26.19 7.49
N LYS A 91 -9.00 25.04 7.18
CA LYS A 91 -7.61 24.97 6.71
C LYS A 91 -7.51 24.98 5.19
N ASP A 92 -6.40 25.51 4.68
CA ASP A 92 -6.05 25.42 3.25
C ASP A 92 -5.36 24.09 2.90
N VAL A 93 -4.71 23.48 3.89
CA VAL A 93 -4.03 22.19 3.77
C VAL A 93 -4.85 21.16 4.53
N LEU A 94 -5.36 20.19 3.79
CA LEU A 94 -6.21 19.12 4.30
C LEU A 94 -5.44 17.81 4.23
N ASP A 95 -5.24 17.17 5.37
CA ASP A 95 -4.52 15.91 5.48
C ASP A 95 -5.48 14.75 5.66
N PHE A 96 -5.31 13.71 4.86
CA PHE A 96 -6.17 12.53 4.84
C PHE A 96 -5.37 11.23 4.84
N ARG A 97 -5.97 10.19 5.40
CA ARG A 97 -5.56 8.80 5.26
C ARG A 97 -6.68 8.02 4.59
N ILE A 98 -6.35 7.20 3.59
CA ILE A 98 -7.31 6.26 3.00
C ILE A 98 -7.79 5.25 4.06
N ARG A 99 -9.11 5.14 4.21
CA ARG A 99 -9.81 4.21 5.12
C ARG A 99 -10.40 3.00 4.41
N ARG A 100 -10.58 3.10 3.09
CA ARG A 100 -11.01 2.01 2.23
C ARG A 100 -10.45 2.22 0.84
N LEU A 101 -10.03 1.13 0.21
CA LEU A 101 -9.66 1.10 -1.20
C LEU A 101 -10.38 -0.10 -1.82
N ASN A 102 -11.37 0.13 -2.67
CA ASN A 102 -12.07 -0.94 -3.39
C ASN A 102 -11.44 -1.05 -4.78
N VAL A 103 -10.62 -2.07 -5.00
CA VAL A 103 -9.98 -2.30 -6.28
C VAL A 103 -11.02 -2.80 -7.29
N ALA A 104 -11.09 -2.12 -8.43
CA ALA A 104 -12.01 -2.38 -9.52
C ALA A 104 -11.31 -2.99 -10.76
N ALA A 105 -10.00 -2.75 -10.89
CA ALA A 105 -9.15 -3.31 -11.92
C ALA A 105 -7.68 -3.39 -11.44
N PRO A 106 -6.89 -4.37 -11.94
CA PRO A 106 -7.32 -5.49 -12.77
C PRO A 106 -8.05 -6.56 -11.93
N GLU A 107 -8.76 -7.48 -12.58
CA GLU A 107 -9.55 -8.53 -11.91
C GLU A 107 -8.71 -9.35 -10.91
N ALA A 108 -7.43 -9.58 -11.22
CA ALA A 108 -6.51 -10.29 -10.33
C ALA A 108 -6.35 -9.61 -8.95
N LEU A 109 -6.33 -8.27 -8.91
CA LEU A 109 -6.25 -7.52 -7.65
C LEU A 109 -7.63 -7.25 -7.03
N ALA A 110 -8.68 -7.21 -7.86
CA ALA A 110 -10.07 -7.06 -7.41
C ALA A 110 -10.67 -8.35 -6.83
N ALA A 111 -10.01 -9.51 -7.03
CA ALA A 111 -10.44 -10.80 -6.49
C ALA A 111 -10.67 -10.72 -4.98
N SER A 112 -11.77 -11.32 -4.51
CA SER A 112 -12.27 -11.17 -3.13
C SER A 112 -11.20 -11.45 -2.07
N PHE A 113 -10.37 -12.48 -2.27
CA PHE A 113 -9.26 -12.79 -1.35
C PHE A 113 -8.23 -11.67 -1.27
N ILE A 114 -7.75 -11.15 -2.41
CA ILE A 114 -6.77 -10.07 -2.44
C ILE A 114 -7.37 -8.80 -1.84
N GLN A 115 -8.58 -8.45 -2.27
CA GLN A 115 -9.32 -7.30 -1.76
C GLN A 115 -9.52 -7.37 -0.24
N THR A 116 -9.86 -8.53 0.31
CA THR A 116 -10.15 -8.67 1.75
C THR A 116 -8.88 -8.81 2.59
N THR A 117 -7.99 -9.72 2.22
CA THR A 117 -6.84 -10.12 3.05
C THR A 117 -5.61 -9.25 2.83
N VAL A 118 -5.38 -8.76 1.61
CA VAL A 118 -4.17 -7.99 1.27
C VAL A 118 -4.47 -6.50 1.29
N VAL A 119 -5.60 -6.07 0.75
CA VAL A 119 -5.94 -4.64 0.69
C VAL A 119 -6.68 -4.19 1.95
N THR A 120 -7.90 -4.68 2.16
CA THR A 120 -8.80 -4.20 3.23
C THR A 120 -8.21 -4.43 4.61
N ALA A 121 -7.78 -5.66 4.93
CA ALA A 121 -7.22 -5.96 6.24
C ALA A 121 -5.96 -5.14 6.54
N ASN A 122 -5.14 -4.78 5.55
CA ASN A 122 -3.96 -3.95 5.81
C ASN A 122 -4.28 -2.45 5.85
N ILE A 123 -5.34 -1.99 5.16
CA ILE A 123 -5.82 -0.59 5.25
C ILE A 123 -6.56 -0.33 6.56
N ASP A 124 -7.40 -1.24 7.02
CA ASP A 124 -8.09 -1.05 8.29
C ASP A 124 -7.05 -1.01 9.43
N PHE A 125 -7.28 -0.13 10.41
CA PHE A 125 -6.44 -0.08 11.60
C PHE A 125 -6.56 -1.35 12.43
N ASN A 126 -5.47 -1.70 13.12
CA ASN A 126 -5.53 -2.64 14.24
C ASN A 126 -5.99 -1.89 15.51
N GLU A 127 -7.24 -1.44 15.53
CA GLU A 127 -7.77 -0.60 16.60
C GLU A 127 -9.24 -0.92 16.88
N PRO A 128 -9.53 -1.98 17.66
CA PRO A 128 -10.90 -2.45 17.88
C PRO A 128 -11.84 -1.41 18.48
N ARG A 129 -11.33 -0.48 19.31
CA ARG A 129 -12.15 0.60 19.89
C ARG A 129 -12.65 1.60 18.83
N CYS A 130 -12.06 1.61 17.64
CA CYS A 130 -12.48 2.42 16.50
C CYS A 130 -13.37 1.66 15.51
N GLY A 131 -13.79 0.43 15.82
CA GLY A 131 -14.58 -0.37 14.89
C GLY A 131 -13.74 -1.01 13.78
N GLU A 132 -12.43 -1.18 13.99
CA GLU A 132 -11.52 -1.76 13.00
C GLU A 132 -10.70 -2.91 13.58
N LEU A 133 -10.62 -3.99 12.80
CA LEU A 133 -9.96 -5.25 13.17
C LEU A 133 -8.85 -5.60 12.15
N GLY A 134 -8.31 -4.59 11.49
CA GLY A 134 -7.26 -4.75 10.49
C GLY A 134 -5.87 -4.90 11.09
N LYS A 135 -4.87 -4.70 10.24
CA LYS A 135 -3.44 -4.78 10.57
C LYS A 135 -2.76 -3.41 10.53
N GLY A 136 -3.33 -2.43 9.83
CA GLY A 136 -2.77 -1.07 9.69
C GLY A 136 -1.45 -1.01 8.91
N LEU A 137 -1.11 -2.05 8.14
CA LEU A 137 0.16 -2.19 7.41
C LEU A 137 0.13 -1.60 5.99
N PHE A 138 -1.00 -1.07 5.54
CA PHE A 138 -1.13 -0.34 4.29
C PHE A 138 -1.73 1.03 4.55
N THR A 139 -0.87 2.02 4.72
CA THR A 139 -1.30 3.42 4.89
C THR A 139 -0.94 4.23 3.66
N TRP A 140 -1.95 4.81 3.02
CA TRP A 140 -1.81 5.76 1.91
C TRP A 140 -2.34 7.11 2.36
N LEU A 141 -1.48 8.13 2.29
CA LEU A 141 -1.76 9.50 2.68
C LEU A 141 -2.06 10.39 1.47
N MET A 142 -2.90 11.39 1.69
CA MET A 142 -3.22 12.45 0.75
C MET A 142 -3.21 13.79 1.48
N ARG A 143 -2.43 14.75 0.99
CA ARG A 143 -2.42 16.13 1.47
C ARG A 143 -2.90 17.03 0.34
N VAL A 144 -4.09 17.59 0.48
CA VAL A 144 -4.68 18.53 -0.46
C VAL A 144 -4.32 19.94 -0.02
N ASP A 145 -3.47 20.61 -0.79
CA ASP A 145 -3.12 22.01 -0.61
C ASP A 145 -3.95 22.86 -1.57
N ARG A 146 -5.09 23.36 -1.08
CA ARG A 146 -6.03 24.18 -1.86
C ARG A 146 -5.43 25.53 -2.25
N LYS A 147 -4.53 26.06 -1.43
CA LYS A 147 -3.88 27.35 -1.67
C LYS A 147 -2.93 27.27 -2.87
N ASN A 148 -2.17 26.18 -2.98
CA ASN A 148 -1.21 26.00 -4.07
C ASN A 148 -1.76 25.17 -5.24
N GLY A 149 -2.99 24.66 -5.14
CA GLY A 149 -3.59 23.78 -6.16
C GLY A 149 -2.82 22.47 -6.33
N GLN A 150 -2.44 21.84 -5.21
CA GLN A 150 -1.60 20.65 -5.20
C GLN A 150 -2.20 19.50 -4.39
N LEU A 151 -1.91 18.27 -4.81
CA LEU A 151 -2.09 17.05 -4.04
C LEU A 151 -0.72 16.41 -3.82
N ILE A 152 -0.31 16.25 -2.57
CA ILE A 152 0.83 15.43 -2.20
C ILE A 152 0.31 14.05 -1.79
N THR A 153 0.80 12.98 -2.40
CA THR A 153 0.32 11.63 -2.10
C THR A 153 1.44 10.59 -2.11
N GLY A 154 1.32 9.58 -1.26
CA GLY A 154 2.31 8.53 -1.07
C GLY A 154 1.93 7.61 0.09
N GLY A 155 2.72 6.56 0.30
CA GLY A 155 2.54 5.68 1.45
C GLY A 155 3.07 6.29 2.75
N ALA A 156 2.82 5.60 3.86
CA ALA A 156 3.41 5.85 5.17
C ALA A 156 3.85 4.53 5.82
N PRO A 157 4.93 4.53 6.62
CA PRO A 157 5.32 3.35 7.38
C PRO A 157 4.24 2.96 8.42
N PRO A 158 4.23 1.70 8.89
CA PRO A 158 3.37 1.28 9.99
C PRO A 158 3.64 2.14 11.24
N LEU A 159 2.58 2.49 11.98
CA LEU A 159 2.73 3.26 13.21
C LEU A 159 3.14 2.35 14.37
N PRO A 160 4.28 2.59 15.05
CA PRO A 160 4.70 1.79 16.20
C PRO A 160 3.95 2.16 17.51
N GLY A 161 2.82 2.86 17.43
CA GLY A 161 2.15 3.44 18.60
C GLY A 161 0.72 3.90 18.34
N ALA A 162 0.20 4.77 19.22
CA ALA A 162 -1.18 5.23 19.13
C ALA A 162 -1.46 5.96 17.82
N ILE A 163 -2.60 5.64 17.19
CA ILE A 163 -3.06 6.23 15.92
C ILE A 163 -3.18 7.78 15.95
N SER A 164 -3.24 8.38 17.14
CA SER A 164 -3.30 9.83 17.35
C SER A 164 -1.95 10.54 17.23
N SER A 165 -0.83 9.81 17.13
CA SER A 165 0.51 10.40 17.05
C SER A 165 0.75 11.14 15.72
N GLY A 166 -0.03 10.82 14.70
CA GLY A 166 0.10 11.35 13.34
C GLY A 166 0.94 10.44 12.44
N PHE A 167 0.87 10.71 11.14
CA PHE A 167 1.52 9.95 10.08
C PHE A 167 2.57 10.79 9.36
N CYS A 168 3.50 10.17 8.66
CA CYS A 168 4.44 10.86 7.79
C CYS A 168 4.56 10.12 6.47
N PHE A 169 4.86 10.86 5.39
CA PHE A 169 5.11 10.23 4.11
C PHE A 169 6.37 9.38 4.16
N ALA A 170 6.26 8.15 3.67
CA ALA A 170 7.37 7.22 3.54
C ALA A 170 8.43 7.75 2.57
N ARG A 171 9.69 7.62 3.00
CA ARG A 171 10.92 8.01 2.29
C ARG A 171 12.02 6.99 2.61
N PHE A 172 12.12 5.95 1.79
CA PHE A 172 13.13 4.91 1.93
C PHE A 172 13.34 4.15 0.62
N ASP A 173 14.30 3.24 0.59
CA ASP A 173 14.55 2.36 -0.55
C ASP A 173 14.07 0.95 -0.25
N SER A 174 13.28 0.37 -1.14
CA SER A 174 12.82 -1.02 -1.03
C SER A 174 13.34 -1.81 -2.23
N ASN A 175 14.41 -2.57 -2.00
CA ASN A 175 15.05 -3.42 -3.02
C ASN A 175 15.43 -2.65 -4.31
N GLY A 176 15.99 -1.44 -4.18
CA GLY A 176 16.36 -0.58 -5.31
C GLY A 176 15.21 0.28 -5.86
N ILE A 177 13.99 0.14 -5.33
CA ILE A 177 12.84 0.94 -5.73
C ILE A 177 12.66 2.09 -4.73
N PRO A 178 12.76 3.35 -5.17
CA PRO A 178 12.57 4.49 -4.28
C PRO A 178 11.10 4.66 -3.90
N ILE A 179 10.85 4.73 -2.60
CA ILE A 179 9.57 5.10 -2.02
C ILE A 179 9.67 6.55 -1.58
N ASP A 180 8.91 7.43 -2.23
CA ASP A 180 8.80 8.86 -1.91
C ASP A 180 7.40 9.36 -2.28
N PRO A 181 6.86 10.38 -1.58
CA PRO A 181 5.61 11.01 -2.00
C PRO A 181 5.80 11.79 -3.30
N ILE A 182 4.74 11.89 -4.08
CA ILE A 182 4.68 12.75 -5.26
C ILE A 182 3.77 13.95 -5.02
N THR A 183 4.06 15.05 -5.71
CA THR A 183 3.20 16.22 -5.79
C THR A 183 2.54 16.26 -7.15
N LEU A 184 1.21 16.35 -7.20
CA LEU A 184 0.38 16.49 -8.40
C LEU A 184 -0.33 17.85 -8.39
N LYS A 185 -0.52 18.47 -9.55
CA LYS A 185 -1.45 19.60 -9.71
C LYS A 185 -2.89 19.11 -9.66
N ILE A 186 -3.76 19.89 -9.02
CA ILE A 186 -5.19 19.63 -8.92
C ILE A 186 -6.01 20.82 -9.39
N GLU A 187 -7.26 20.54 -9.75
CA GLU A 187 -8.32 21.54 -9.91
C GLU A 187 -9.58 21.09 -9.17
N GLU A 188 -10.38 22.06 -8.74
CA GLU A 188 -11.70 21.84 -8.15
C GLU A 188 -12.77 22.40 -9.10
N SER A 189 -13.75 21.59 -9.46
CA SER A 189 -14.89 21.99 -10.29
C SER A 189 -16.15 21.28 -9.83
N GLY A 190 -17.24 22.04 -9.64
CA GLY A 190 -18.52 21.48 -9.17
C GLY A 190 -18.43 20.77 -7.81
N GLY A 191 -17.56 21.24 -6.91
CA GLY A 191 -17.34 20.60 -5.60
C GLY A 191 -16.54 19.30 -5.65
N LYS A 192 -15.98 18.95 -6.81
CA LYS A 192 -15.15 17.75 -7.01
C LYS A 192 -13.72 18.13 -7.36
N LEU A 193 -12.78 17.44 -6.71
CA LEU A 193 -11.35 17.57 -6.97
C LEU A 193 -10.91 16.53 -8.00
N ARG A 194 -10.00 16.94 -8.90
CA ARG A 194 -9.25 16.04 -9.79
C ARG A 194 -7.81 16.47 -10.01
N THR A 195 -6.94 15.55 -10.36
CA THR A 195 -5.56 15.82 -10.78
C THR A 195 -5.50 16.23 -12.25
N THR A 196 -4.66 17.21 -12.58
CA THR A 196 -4.46 17.70 -13.96
C THR A 196 -3.13 17.29 -14.57
N GLU A 197 -2.27 16.64 -13.79
CA GLU A 197 -1.02 16.05 -14.26
C GLU A 197 -0.91 14.61 -13.80
N LYS A 198 0.00 13.87 -14.43
CA LYS A 198 0.22 12.45 -14.18
C LYS A 198 1.67 12.22 -13.81
N LYS A 199 1.92 11.46 -12.74
CA LYS A 199 3.26 11.07 -12.28
C LYS A 199 3.24 9.62 -11.80
N LYS A 200 4.42 9.02 -11.71
CA LYS A 200 4.59 7.70 -11.11
C LYS A 200 4.70 7.82 -9.59
N VAL A 201 4.05 6.94 -8.84
CA VAL A 201 4.21 6.78 -7.40
C VAL A 201 4.49 5.32 -7.07
N ASN A 202 5.35 5.09 -6.10
CA ASN A 202 5.61 3.76 -5.56
C ASN A 202 5.01 3.68 -4.15
N ILE A 203 3.93 2.90 -3.99
CA ILE A 203 3.22 2.81 -2.72
C ILE A 203 3.63 1.51 -2.00
N PRO A 204 4.21 1.60 -0.79
CA PRO A 204 4.54 0.42 0.00
C PRO A 204 3.28 -0.18 0.65
N ILE A 205 3.18 -1.50 0.61
CA ILE A 205 2.26 -2.33 1.38
C ILE A 205 3.13 -3.19 2.29
N PHE A 206 3.08 -2.96 3.60
CA PHE A 206 3.93 -3.68 4.53
C PHE A 206 3.32 -5.04 4.89
N LEU A 207 4.19 -6.02 5.09
CA LEU A 207 3.83 -7.37 5.54
C LEU A 207 4.13 -7.56 7.04
N SER A 208 4.91 -6.65 7.62
CA SER A 208 5.16 -6.53 9.06
C SER A 208 5.51 -5.08 9.39
N GLU A 209 5.78 -4.76 10.66
CA GLU A 209 6.19 -3.41 11.06
C GLU A 209 7.60 -3.02 10.56
N ALA A 210 8.38 -3.98 10.05
CA ALA A 210 9.71 -3.73 9.52
C ALA A 210 9.67 -3.12 8.11
N LEU A 211 10.43 -2.04 7.89
CA LEU A 211 10.46 -1.33 6.60
C LEU A 211 10.99 -2.17 5.43
N SER A 212 11.87 -3.12 5.72
CA SER A 212 12.41 -4.07 4.74
C SER A 212 11.37 -5.10 4.27
N SER A 213 10.23 -5.18 4.94
CA SER A 213 9.15 -6.14 4.69
C SER A 213 7.99 -5.47 3.95
N ALA A 214 8.28 -4.85 2.80
CA ALA A 214 7.28 -4.16 1.98
C ALA A 214 7.18 -4.76 0.58
N ILE A 215 5.95 -4.89 0.09
CA ILE A 215 5.63 -5.02 -1.34
C ILE A 215 5.47 -3.61 -1.89
N VAL A 216 6.06 -3.31 -3.03
CA VAL A 216 5.91 -2.01 -3.68
C VAL A 216 4.86 -2.10 -4.77
N LEU A 217 3.91 -1.18 -4.78
CA LEU A 217 2.93 -1.02 -5.86
C LEU A 217 3.38 0.16 -6.75
N PRO A 218 4.05 -0.09 -7.89
CA PRO A 218 4.54 0.97 -8.77
C PRO A 218 3.42 1.39 -9.74
N ILE A 219 2.74 2.50 -9.44
CA ILE A 219 1.65 3.01 -10.26
C ILE A 219 2.18 4.17 -11.10
N THR A 220 2.25 3.98 -12.41
CA THR A 220 2.61 5.02 -13.37
C THR A 220 1.37 5.77 -13.83
N ASP A 221 1.55 7.06 -14.13
CA ASP A 221 0.49 7.92 -14.64
C ASP A 221 -0.73 8.05 -13.70
N VAL A 222 -0.46 8.15 -12.39
CA VAL A 222 -1.49 8.27 -11.36
C VAL A 222 -2.43 9.43 -11.67
N THR A 223 -3.71 9.12 -11.60
CA THR A 223 -4.84 10.04 -11.72
C THR A 223 -5.76 9.87 -10.52
N VAL A 224 -6.29 10.97 -10.03
CA VAL A 224 -7.31 11.01 -8.97
C VAL A 224 -8.44 11.89 -9.47
N GLU A 225 -9.68 11.40 -9.43
CA GLU A 225 -10.84 12.13 -9.93
C GLU A 225 -12.09 11.91 -9.06
N GLY A 226 -13.05 12.81 -9.22
CA GLY A 226 -14.38 12.70 -8.62
C GLY A 226 -14.38 12.80 -7.10
N VAL A 227 -13.33 13.35 -6.51
CA VAL A 227 -13.16 13.41 -5.05
C VAL A 227 -14.08 14.47 -4.46
N SER A 228 -15.02 14.05 -3.61
CA SER A 228 -15.89 14.96 -2.87
C SER A 228 -15.42 15.03 -1.42
N ILE A 229 -15.06 16.23 -0.98
CA ILE A 229 -14.62 16.51 0.40
C ILE A 229 -15.80 17.12 1.15
N SER A 230 -16.08 16.66 2.37
CA SER A 230 -17.13 17.22 3.23
C SER A 230 -16.91 18.71 3.53
N ASP A 231 -17.98 19.43 3.89
CA ASP A 231 -17.94 20.87 4.16
C ASP A 231 -16.95 21.27 5.26
N ASP A 232 -16.75 20.40 6.26
CA ASP A 232 -15.77 20.58 7.33
C ASP A 232 -14.35 20.14 6.95
N GLY A 233 -14.15 19.60 5.73
CA GLY A 233 -12.85 19.14 5.24
C GLY A 233 -12.39 17.81 5.82
N ASN A 234 -13.20 17.12 6.63
CA ASN A 234 -12.74 15.97 7.41
C ASN A 234 -12.91 14.62 6.73
N CYS A 235 -13.76 14.54 5.70
CA CYS A 235 -14.15 13.27 5.11
C CYS A 235 -14.12 13.30 3.58
N ILE A 236 -13.64 12.20 3.01
CA ILE A 236 -13.93 11.77 1.64
C ILE A 236 -14.71 10.45 1.79
N GLY A 237 -16.00 10.49 1.49
CA GLY A 237 -16.91 9.38 1.79
C GLY A 237 -17.43 9.39 3.24
N SER A 238 -17.91 8.25 3.72
CA SER A 238 -18.51 8.12 5.06
C SER A 238 -18.39 6.71 5.62
N LEU A 239 -18.52 6.59 6.95
CA LEU A 239 -18.73 5.31 7.62
C LEU A 239 -20.17 4.83 7.37
N ASN A 240 -20.34 3.56 7.06
CA ASN A 240 -21.62 2.88 7.04
C ASN A 240 -21.80 2.09 8.34
N PRO A 241 -22.49 2.64 9.36
CA PRO A 241 -22.64 1.97 10.65
C PRO A 241 -23.49 0.70 10.55
N ALA A 242 -24.33 0.55 9.52
CA ALA A 242 -25.15 -0.65 9.30
C ALA A 242 -24.33 -1.87 8.87
N ALA A 243 -23.10 -1.65 8.37
CA ALA A 243 -22.19 -2.72 7.97
C ALA A 243 -21.38 -3.30 9.14
N LEU A 244 -21.41 -2.66 10.31
CA LEU A 244 -20.67 -3.10 11.49
C LEU A 244 -21.49 -4.10 12.30
N ALA A 245 -20.92 -5.28 12.55
CA ALA A 245 -21.45 -6.21 13.53
C ALA A 245 -21.10 -5.77 14.97
N SER A 246 -21.71 -6.42 15.96
CA SER A 246 -21.51 -6.11 17.39
C SER A 246 -20.08 -6.34 17.89
N ASN A 247 -19.30 -7.16 17.20
CA ASN A 247 -17.88 -7.43 17.44
C ASN A 247 -16.95 -6.56 16.58
N CYS A 248 -17.47 -5.54 15.88
CA CYS A 248 -16.74 -4.67 14.95
C CYS A 248 -16.26 -5.32 13.65
N SER A 249 -16.59 -6.58 13.36
CA SER A 249 -16.31 -7.13 12.03
C SER A 249 -17.28 -6.57 11.00
N ASP A 250 -16.81 -6.33 9.78
CA ASP A 250 -17.66 -6.12 8.61
C ASP A 250 -17.66 -7.35 7.70
N ASP A 251 -18.79 -7.60 7.03
CA ASP A 251 -18.85 -8.49 5.87
C ASP A 251 -18.83 -7.60 4.61
N PRO A 252 -17.67 -7.41 3.97
CA PRO A 252 -17.54 -6.52 2.83
C PRO A 252 -18.34 -6.99 1.61
N SER A 253 -18.78 -8.26 1.57
CA SER A 253 -19.64 -8.78 0.50
C SER A 253 -21.10 -8.38 0.69
N ALA A 254 -21.58 -8.30 1.94
CA ALA A 254 -22.96 -7.88 2.23
C ALA A 254 -23.11 -6.36 2.19
N CYS A 255 -22.21 -5.63 2.86
CA CYS A 255 -22.15 -4.17 2.85
C CYS A 255 -20.73 -3.68 3.10
N SER A 256 -20.32 -2.67 2.34
CA SER A 256 -19.08 -1.96 2.66
C SER A 256 -19.22 -1.17 3.96
N LYS A 257 -18.25 -1.33 4.87
CA LYS A 257 -18.06 -0.47 6.05
C LYS A 257 -17.85 1.00 5.71
N TRP A 258 -17.33 1.27 4.53
CA TRP A 258 -17.03 2.62 4.06
C TRP A 258 -17.71 2.89 2.72
N ASN A 259 -18.45 3.99 2.65
CA ASN A 259 -18.91 4.56 1.40
C ASN A 259 -17.77 5.40 0.82
N THR A 260 -17.38 5.11 -0.41
CA THR A 260 -16.31 5.81 -1.12
C THR A 260 -16.82 7.10 -1.74
N SER A 261 -15.93 8.07 -1.97
CA SER A 261 -16.28 9.32 -2.67
C SER A 261 -15.08 9.91 -3.41
N GLY A 262 -14.29 9.04 -4.01
CA GLY A 262 -13.11 9.37 -4.79
C GLY A 262 -12.68 8.16 -5.60
N ALA A 263 -12.11 8.38 -6.77
CA ALA A 263 -11.52 7.34 -7.60
C ALA A 263 -10.06 7.66 -7.90
N LEU A 264 -9.23 6.64 -7.98
CA LEU A 264 -7.84 6.74 -8.41
C LEU A 264 -7.49 5.62 -9.37
N GLY A 265 -6.49 5.85 -10.20
CA GLY A 265 -5.99 4.83 -11.11
C GLY A 265 -4.74 5.26 -11.86
N GLY A 266 -4.16 4.30 -12.55
CA GLY A 266 -2.93 4.41 -13.34
C GLY A 266 -2.60 3.05 -13.92
N PHE A 267 -1.40 2.87 -14.48
CA PHE A 267 -0.99 1.57 -14.99
C PHE A 267 0.29 1.07 -14.34
N ILE A 268 0.46 -0.24 -14.38
CA ILE A 268 1.66 -0.94 -13.92
C ILE A 268 2.21 -1.67 -15.13
N THR A 269 3.45 -1.37 -15.54
CA THR A 269 4.05 -2.14 -16.65
C THR A 269 4.36 -3.56 -16.19
N LEU A 270 4.26 -4.53 -17.10
CA LEU A 270 4.51 -5.93 -16.75
C LEU A 270 5.96 -6.15 -16.30
N GLU A 271 6.91 -5.45 -16.93
CA GLU A 271 8.33 -5.54 -16.55
C GLU A 271 8.56 -4.96 -15.13
N GLU A 272 7.94 -3.83 -14.77
CA GLU A 272 8.03 -3.32 -13.39
C GLU A 272 7.36 -4.25 -12.38
N ALA A 273 6.20 -4.82 -12.72
CA ALA A 273 5.53 -5.80 -11.87
C ALA A 273 6.38 -7.07 -11.67
N ASP A 274 7.20 -7.44 -12.65
CA ASP A 274 8.07 -8.62 -12.56
C ASP A 274 9.30 -8.39 -11.65
N GLU A 275 9.72 -7.14 -11.48
CA GLU A 275 10.78 -6.76 -10.54
C GLU A 275 10.28 -6.61 -9.08
N VAL A 276 8.98 -6.47 -8.87
CA VAL A 276 8.41 -6.44 -7.52
C VAL A 276 8.25 -7.86 -6.99
N PHE A 277 9.19 -8.30 -6.15
CA PHE A 277 9.13 -9.62 -5.52
C PHE A 277 8.28 -9.62 -4.24
N VAL A 278 7.27 -10.49 -4.18
CA VAL A 278 6.43 -10.71 -3.01
C VAL A 278 6.99 -11.89 -2.21
N LYS A 279 7.81 -11.58 -1.20
CA LYS A 279 8.54 -12.57 -0.40
C LYS A 279 7.64 -13.67 0.19
N ASP A 280 6.49 -13.29 0.72
CA ASP A 280 5.55 -14.23 1.36
C ASP A 280 4.88 -15.19 0.38
N LEU A 281 4.80 -14.82 -0.91
CA LEU A 281 4.25 -15.66 -1.97
C LEU A 281 5.35 -16.36 -2.79
N ASN A 282 6.61 -16.03 -2.50
CA ASN A 282 7.80 -16.45 -3.24
C ASN A 282 7.64 -16.29 -4.77
N ARG A 283 7.08 -15.15 -5.20
CA ARG A 283 6.81 -14.83 -6.61
C ARG A 283 6.71 -13.32 -6.86
N SER A 284 6.86 -12.88 -8.11
CA SER A 284 6.71 -11.48 -8.51
C SER A 284 5.25 -11.03 -8.54
N LEU A 285 5.01 -9.72 -8.47
CA LEU A 285 3.68 -9.12 -8.65
C LEU A 285 3.13 -9.46 -10.05
N CYS A 286 3.99 -9.56 -11.08
CA CYS A 286 3.56 -10.02 -12.40
C CYS A 286 2.92 -11.41 -12.36
N VAL A 287 3.49 -12.37 -11.60
CA VAL A 287 2.88 -13.71 -11.45
C VAL A 287 1.51 -13.61 -10.76
N VAL A 288 1.37 -12.73 -9.76
CA VAL A 288 0.07 -12.51 -9.08
C VAL A 288 -0.96 -11.93 -10.06
N LEU A 289 -0.56 -10.95 -10.88
CA LEU A 289 -1.42 -10.29 -11.86
C LEU A 289 -1.85 -11.21 -13.00
N SER A 290 -0.92 -12.02 -13.51
CA SER A 290 -1.18 -12.96 -14.60
C SER A 290 -1.98 -14.18 -14.17
N ARG A 291 -1.97 -14.51 -12.87
CA ARG A 291 -2.44 -15.79 -12.31
C ARG A 291 -1.76 -17.01 -12.96
N ASP A 292 -0.61 -16.81 -13.61
CA ASP A 292 0.18 -17.87 -14.23
C ASP A 292 1.02 -18.63 -13.19
N GLN A 293 1.60 -19.75 -13.62
CA GLN A 293 2.66 -20.40 -12.84
C GLN A 293 3.95 -19.59 -12.96
N ALA A 294 4.58 -19.33 -11.82
CA ALA A 294 5.90 -18.71 -11.79
C ALA A 294 6.94 -19.61 -12.48
N ASP A 295 7.96 -18.99 -13.05
CA ASP A 295 9.18 -19.69 -13.44
C ASP A 295 10.01 -20.11 -12.19
N PRO A 296 11.15 -20.81 -12.35
CA PRO A 296 11.99 -21.22 -11.22
C PRO A 296 12.53 -20.08 -10.35
N GLU A 297 12.55 -18.84 -10.85
CA GLU A 297 12.99 -17.64 -10.12
C GLU A 297 11.83 -16.93 -9.41
N GLY A 298 10.61 -17.44 -9.57
CA GLY A 298 9.41 -16.80 -9.04
C GLY A 298 8.89 -15.68 -9.95
N LYS A 299 9.40 -15.52 -11.17
CA LYS A 299 9.02 -14.47 -12.12
C LYS A 299 7.98 -14.94 -13.13
N CYS A 300 7.45 -13.99 -13.90
CA CYS A 300 6.52 -14.26 -14.99
C CYS A 300 7.21 -15.06 -16.12
N PRO A 301 6.58 -16.12 -16.64
CA PRO A 301 7.11 -16.84 -17.79
C PRO A 301 7.38 -15.92 -18.99
N ARG A 302 8.52 -16.12 -19.64
CA ARG A 302 8.92 -15.37 -20.83
C ARG A 302 8.84 -16.22 -22.10
N GLU A 303 8.44 -15.59 -23.20
CA GLU A 303 8.45 -16.16 -24.55
C GLU A 303 9.15 -15.16 -25.48
N GLY A 304 10.24 -15.60 -26.12
CA GLY A 304 11.05 -14.71 -26.97
C GLY A 304 11.67 -13.52 -26.22
N GLY A 305 12.00 -13.69 -24.93
CA GLY A 305 12.59 -12.66 -24.08
C GLY A 305 11.60 -11.66 -23.47
N LYS A 306 10.32 -11.73 -23.85
CA LYS A 306 9.24 -10.87 -23.31
C LYS A 306 8.36 -11.66 -22.37
N ILE A 307 7.74 -10.97 -21.41
CA ILE A 307 6.69 -11.58 -20.58
C ILE A 307 5.56 -12.12 -21.48
N LYS A 308 5.21 -13.39 -21.26
CA LYS A 308 4.20 -14.10 -22.06
C LYS A 308 2.81 -13.54 -21.80
N PHE A 309 2.49 -13.27 -20.53
CA PHE A 309 1.23 -12.65 -20.12
C PHE A 309 1.02 -11.33 -20.87
N LYS A 310 -0.23 -11.08 -21.28
CA LYS A 310 -0.66 -9.86 -21.96
C LYS A 310 -1.55 -9.08 -21.02
N GLY A 311 -1.16 -7.84 -20.74
CA GLY A 311 -1.98 -6.93 -19.97
C GLY A 311 -3.19 -6.42 -20.76
N ASP A 312 -3.95 -5.52 -20.14
CA ASP A 312 -5.13 -4.88 -20.73
C ASP A 312 -4.87 -3.43 -21.17
N TYR A 313 -3.65 -2.94 -21.00
CA TYR A 313 -3.28 -1.56 -21.27
C TYR A 313 -1.92 -1.45 -21.98
N CYS A 314 -1.68 -0.31 -22.61
CA CYS A 314 -0.41 -0.02 -23.28
C CYS A 314 0.27 1.19 -22.65
N SER A 315 1.49 0.99 -22.17
CA SER A 315 2.31 2.00 -21.48
C SER A 315 2.75 3.13 -22.41
N THR A 316 2.88 2.84 -23.71
CA THR A 316 3.44 3.77 -24.70
C THR A 316 2.39 4.71 -25.29
N ASP A 317 1.29 4.16 -25.81
CA ASP A 317 0.23 4.96 -26.47
C ASP A 317 -0.93 5.31 -25.54
N ARG A 318 -0.95 4.77 -24.32
CA ARG A 318 -1.98 4.98 -23.30
C ARG A 318 -3.38 4.55 -23.77
N GLN A 319 -3.45 3.48 -24.55
CA GLN A 319 -4.69 2.89 -25.03
C GLN A 319 -4.92 1.49 -24.44
N ALA A 320 -6.19 1.23 -24.12
CA ALA A 320 -6.64 -0.09 -23.71
C ALA A 320 -6.44 -1.11 -24.84
N GLY A 321 -5.90 -2.28 -24.51
CA GLY A 321 -5.77 -3.43 -25.40
C GLY A 321 -4.77 -3.31 -26.55
N SER A 322 -4.02 -2.21 -26.67
CA SER A 322 -3.06 -1.98 -27.76
C SER A 322 -1.81 -2.87 -27.64
N CYS A 323 -0.68 -2.36 -27.13
CA CYS A 323 0.54 -3.15 -26.98
C CYS A 323 0.53 -4.16 -25.82
N GLN A 324 -0.43 -4.04 -24.89
CA GLN A 324 -0.68 -4.99 -23.79
C GLN A 324 0.55 -5.28 -22.90
N ASP A 325 1.42 -4.29 -22.74
CA ASP A 325 2.64 -4.36 -21.93
C ASP A 325 2.45 -3.82 -20.50
N ALA A 326 1.21 -3.46 -20.15
CA ALA A 326 0.84 -2.95 -18.84
C ALA A 326 -0.56 -3.43 -18.44
N VAL A 327 -0.82 -3.43 -17.13
CA VAL A 327 -2.16 -3.59 -16.58
C VAL A 327 -2.68 -2.25 -16.07
N TRP A 328 -3.95 -1.97 -16.29
CA TRP A 328 -4.63 -0.83 -15.68
C TRP A 328 -5.06 -1.17 -14.25
N MET A 329 -4.66 -0.32 -13.30
CA MET A 329 -5.08 -0.39 -11.91
C MET A 329 -6.04 0.76 -11.64
N ALA A 330 -7.21 0.43 -11.09
CA ALA A 330 -8.18 1.44 -10.68
C ALA A 330 -8.92 1.02 -9.42
N ALA A 331 -9.27 2.00 -8.60
CA ALA A 331 -9.97 1.78 -7.35
C ALA A 331 -10.81 3.00 -6.96
N THR A 332 -11.83 2.78 -6.13
CA THR A 332 -12.44 3.86 -5.34
C THR A 332 -11.89 3.89 -3.94
N PHE A 333 -11.99 5.04 -3.29
CA PHE A 333 -11.53 5.19 -1.93
C PHE A 333 -12.43 6.06 -1.06
N ALA A 334 -12.37 5.78 0.23
CA ALA A 334 -12.81 6.67 1.30
C ALA A 334 -11.59 7.09 2.10
N ALA A 335 -11.59 8.29 2.66
CA ALA A 335 -10.50 8.80 3.47
C ALA A 335 -11.02 9.67 4.62
N SER A 336 -10.28 9.70 5.72
CA SER A 336 -10.61 10.54 6.87
C SER A 336 -9.44 11.41 7.28
N ALA A 337 -9.75 12.56 7.87
CA ALA A 337 -8.74 13.51 8.29
C ALA A 337 -7.79 12.90 9.31
N VAL A 338 -6.50 13.15 9.15
CA VAL A 338 -5.44 12.72 10.06
C VAL A 338 -4.41 13.83 10.22
N LYS A 339 -3.56 13.72 11.24
CA LYS A 339 -2.40 14.59 11.37
C LYS A 339 -1.26 14.04 10.51
N VAL A 340 -0.73 14.81 9.56
CA VAL A 340 0.51 14.47 8.86
C VAL A 340 1.67 15.35 9.34
N ILE A 341 2.67 14.72 9.94
CA ILE A 341 3.91 15.33 10.45
C ILE A 341 5.04 15.22 9.40
N ASP A 342 6.12 15.98 9.60
CA ASP A 342 7.27 15.98 8.67
C ASP A 342 8.04 14.65 8.64
N GLY A 343 8.04 13.93 9.77
CA GLY A 343 8.73 12.65 9.95
C GLY A 343 10.24 12.79 10.17
N ALA A 344 10.74 13.95 10.60
CA ALA A 344 12.17 14.18 10.79
C ALA A 344 12.82 13.17 11.76
N ASP A 345 12.08 12.78 12.80
CA ASP A 345 12.56 11.83 13.81
C ASP A 345 12.09 10.39 13.57
N THR A 346 11.25 10.15 12.56
CA THR A 346 10.61 8.85 12.32
C THR A 346 11.36 8.04 11.26
N GLU A 347 11.77 6.82 11.62
CA GLU A 347 12.40 5.89 10.69
C GLU A 347 11.49 5.64 9.48
N GLY A 348 12.08 5.63 8.28
CA GLY A 348 11.33 5.45 7.03
C GLY A 348 10.55 6.67 6.57
N CYS A 349 10.58 7.81 7.27
CA CYS A 349 9.98 9.08 6.82
C CYS A 349 11.00 10.19 6.59
N ARG A 350 12.23 10.01 7.08
CA ARG A 350 13.30 11.01 6.96
C ARG A 350 13.58 11.30 5.49
N PRO A 351 13.72 12.58 5.10
CA PRO A 351 14.25 12.91 3.79
C PRO A 351 15.55 12.13 3.56
N ARG A 352 15.69 11.50 2.40
CA ARG A 352 16.98 10.93 1.99
C ARG A 352 17.98 12.08 2.08
N ALA A 353 19.07 11.89 2.84
CA ALA A 353 20.17 12.81 2.77
C ALA A 353 20.54 12.88 1.30
N THR A 354 20.35 14.04 0.68
CA THR A 354 20.88 14.28 -0.66
C THR A 354 22.38 14.13 -0.47
N THR A 355 22.94 12.99 -0.86
CA THR A 355 24.39 12.85 -1.02
C THR A 355 24.75 13.95 -1.98
N ASP A 356 25.28 15.05 -1.45
CA ASP A 356 25.79 16.17 -2.20
C ASP A 356 26.88 15.61 -3.10
N ALA A 357 26.50 15.33 -4.34
CA ALA A 357 27.35 14.68 -5.31
C ALA A 357 28.34 15.75 -5.81
N GLY A 358 29.37 16.01 -5.01
CA GLY A 358 30.54 16.76 -5.41
C GLY A 358 30.29 18.26 -5.62
N ALA A 359 30.30 19.02 -4.53
CA ALA A 359 30.98 20.30 -4.59
C ALA A 359 32.47 19.99 -4.77
N ASP A 360 32.93 19.95 -6.02
CA ASP A 360 34.35 19.87 -6.38
C ASP A 360 35.08 21.05 -5.74
N ALA A 361 35.66 20.82 -4.57
CA ALA A 361 36.69 21.67 -4.00
C ALA A 361 37.96 21.45 -4.83
N GLY A 362 37.96 22.00 -6.04
CA GLY A 362 39.16 22.26 -6.83
C GLY A 362 40.01 23.28 -6.08
N ALA A 363 40.80 22.80 -5.13
CA ALA A 363 41.93 23.53 -4.59
C ALA A 363 43.03 23.48 -5.64
N ASP A 364 43.13 24.51 -6.47
CA ASP A 364 44.31 24.80 -7.27
C ASP A 364 45.48 25.11 -6.31
N ALA A 365 46.22 24.06 -5.94
CA ALA A 365 47.56 24.18 -5.39
C ALA A 365 48.55 24.21 -6.56
N GLY A 366 48.97 25.41 -6.95
CA GLY A 366 49.97 25.65 -8.00
C GLY A 366 51.02 26.68 -7.57
N ASP A 367 52.13 26.15 -7.09
CA ASP A 367 53.51 26.68 -7.08
C ASP A 367 53.85 28.08 -6.55
N THR A 368 54.54 28.04 -5.41
CA THR A 368 55.59 28.99 -5.00
C THR A 368 56.85 28.79 -5.85
N ASP A 369 57.25 29.80 -6.62
CA ASP A 369 58.61 29.92 -7.14
C ASP A 369 59.23 31.23 -6.60
N ALA A 370 60.15 31.06 -5.65
CA ALA A 370 60.98 32.11 -5.10
C ALA A 370 62.36 32.05 -5.76
N GLY A 371 62.73 33.11 -6.48
CA GLY A 371 64.05 33.30 -7.07
C GLY A 371 64.46 34.76 -7.00
N ASP A 372 64.92 35.19 -5.83
CA ASP A 372 65.65 36.45 -5.65
C ASP A 372 67.03 36.37 -6.30
N ALA A 373 67.37 37.36 -7.12
CA ALA A 373 68.75 37.79 -7.36
C ALA A 373 68.75 39.26 -7.80
N ALA A 374 68.91 40.15 -6.82
CA ALA A 374 69.33 41.53 -7.04
C ALA A 374 70.86 41.62 -6.93
N THR A 375 71.48 42.18 -7.96
CA THR A 375 72.80 42.81 -7.90
C THR A 375 72.61 44.31 -8.07
N ASP A 376 72.84 45.06 -7.00
CA ASP A 376 73.75 46.23 -6.96
C ASP A 376 73.94 46.70 -5.50
#